data_AF-A0A7K2INE1-F1
#
_entry.id   AF-A0A7K2INE1-F1
#
_cell.length_a   1.000
_cell.length_b   1.000
_cell.length_c   1.000
_cell.angle_alpha   90.00
_cell.angle_beta   90.00
_cell.angle_gamma   90.00
#
_symmetry.space_group_name_H-M   'P 1'
#
loop_
_entity.id
_entity.type
_entity.pdbx_description
1 polymer ?
#
loop_
_entity_poly.entity_id
_entity_poly.type
_entity_poly.pdbx_seq_one_letter_code
_entity_poly.pdbx_strand_id
1 'polypeptide(L)'
;MPTDWRLEIERSGYYPALVIDAVATTLGDEDAEAFIVHHEATFDPAMEMRRHITVMLLTATRLVVCHTDEHPPTEPGGASHASTTTDSIQLGNVQSVALTRVVPNPAQYTPGSTPSELVLSVNLSVNWGAVAHIDLEPASCADESCELDHGYTGAVTAEPLTLRVSEAADGAEAVASMLHFSDALSRAARGR
;
A
#
# COMPACT_ATOMS: atom_id res chain seq x y z
N MET A 1 -12.40 -14.49 9.65
CA MET A 1 -12.05 -13.32 8.82
C MET A 1 -13.26 -12.95 7.99
N PRO A 2 -13.53 -11.66 7.81
CA PRO A 2 -14.57 -11.20 6.89
C PRO A 2 -14.34 -11.83 5.51
N THR A 3 -15.40 -12.40 4.93
CA THR A 3 -15.34 -13.03 3.60
C THR A 3 -15.81 -12.09 2.50
N ASP A 4 -16.34 -10.92 2.87
CA ASP A 4 -16.90 -9.94 1.95
C ASP A 4 -16.23 -8.58 2.17
N TRP A 5 -15.46 -8.16 1.17
CA TRP A 5 -14.76 -6.89 1.17
C TRP A 5 -15.72 -5.70 1.17
N ARG A 6 -16.95 -5.86 0.65
CA ARG A 6 -17.96 -4.79 0.65
C ARG A 6 -18.42 -4.48 2.05
N LEU A 7 -18.73 -5.50 2.83
CA LEU A 7 -19.14 -5.35 4.23
C LEU A 7 -18.03 -4.70 5.07
N GLU A 8 -16.77 -5.02 4.79
CA GLU A 8 -15.64 -4.40 5.50
C GLU A 8 -15.45 -2.93 5.12
N ILE A 9 -15.66 -2.56 3.85
CA ILE A 9 -15.72 -1.16 3.43
C ILE A 9 -16.90 -0.44 4.09
N GLU A 10 -18.08 -1.05 4.17
CA GLU A 10 -19.24 -0.48 4.85
C GLU A 10 -18.94 -0.19 6.34
N ARG A 11 -18.27 -1.14 7.02
CA ARG A 11 -17.84 -0.98 8.42
C ARG A 11 -16.84 0.14 8.63
N SER A 12 -16.00 0.44 7.64
CA SER A 12 -15.06 1.57 7.72
C SER A 12 -15.77 2.93 7.83
N GLY A 13 -17.00 3.02 7.28
CA GLY A 13 -17.80 4.25 7.25
C GLY A 13 -17.27 5.34 6.34
N TYR A 14 -16.18 5.11 5.60
CA TYR A 14 -15.48 6.12 4.81
C TYR A 14 -15.90 6.06 3.33
N TYR A 15 -16.89 6.87 2.95
CA TYR A 15 -17.49 6.92 1.61
C TYR A 15 -17.79 5.54 0.99
N PRO A 16 -18.48 4.64 1.70
CA PRO A 16 -18.54 3.23 1.32
C PRO A 16 -19.10 2.99 -0.08
N ALA A 17 -20.12 3.74 -0.49
CA ALA A 17 -20.68 3.63 -1.84
C ALA A 17 -19.66 3.99 -2.94
N LEU A 18 -18.88 5.06 -2.74
CA LEU A 18 -17.84 5.50 -3.69
C LEU A 18 -16.73 4.45 -3.78
N VAL A 19 -16.23 4.00 -2.63
CA VAL A 19 -15.11 3.05 -2.57
C VAL A 19 -15.53 1.69 -3.12
N ILE A 20 -16.74 1.21 -2.81
CA ILE A 20 -17.26 -0.04 -3.35
C ILE A 20 -17.42 0.04 -4.86
N ASP A 21 -17.94 1.15 -5.40
CA ASP A 21 -18.12 1.35 -6.84
C ASP A 21 -16.77 1.34 -7.58
N ALA A 22 -15.77 2.05 -7.05
CA ALA A 22 -14.43 2.09 -7.62
C ALA A 22 -13.74 0.70 -7.57
N VAL A 23 -13.78 0.02 -6.42
CA VAL A 23 -13.21 -1.32 -6.26
C VAL A 23 -13.91 -2.33 -7.17
N ALA A 24 -15.25 -2.32 -7.22
CA ALA A 24 -16.03 -3.23 -8.06
C ALA A 24 -15.72 -3.01 -9.55
N THR A 25 -15.64 -1.76 -9.99
CA THR A 25 -15.33 -1.41 -11.39
C THR A 25 -13.96 -1.94 -11.79
N THR A 26 -12.95 -1.77 -10.94
CA THR A 26 -11.57 -2.22 -11.23
C THR A 26 -11.40 -3.72 -11.02
N LEU A 27 -12.17 -4.35 -10.13
CA LEU A 27 -12.19 -5.80 -9.95
C LEU A 27 -12.80 -6.50 -11.18
N GLY A 28 -13.88 -5.93 -11.75
CA GLY A 28 -14.60 -6.53 -12.86
C GLY A 28 -15.26 -7.86 -12.46
N ASP A 29 -15.06 -8.89 -13.28
CA ASP A 29 -15.67 -10.22 -13.08
C ASP A 29 -14.80 -11.18 -12.25
N GLU A 30 -13.64 -10.74 -11.75
CA GLU A 30 -12.77 -11.57 -10.92
C GLU A 30 -13.25 -11.61 -9.46
N ASP A 31 -13.02 -12.73 -8.79
CA ASP A 31 -13.27 -12.87 -7.35
C ASP A 31 -12.03 -12.45 -6.53
N ALA A 32 -12.28 -11.88 -5.35
CA ALA A 32 -11.25 -11.59 -4.38
C ALA A 32 -10.93 -12.84 -3.55
N GLU A 33 -9.72 -13.38 -3.69
CA GLU A 33 -9.23 -14.53 -2.92
C GLU A 33 -8.80 -14.13 -1.50
N ALA A 34 -8.29 -12.90 -1.34
CA ALA A 34 -7.97 -12.28 -0.07
C ALA A 34 -8.08 -10.77 -0.21
N PHE A 35 -8.35 -10.07 0.89
CA PHE A 35 -8.39 -8.61 0.89
C PHE A 35 -7.94 -8.01 2.22
N ILE A 36 -7.60 -6.73 2.18
CA ILE A 36 -7.45 -5.88 3.36
C ILE A 36 -8.10 -4.52 3.07
N VAL A 37 -8.84 -4.02 4.05
CA VAL A 37 -9.43 -2.67 4.06
C VAL A 37 -8.81 -1.97 5.25
N HIS A 38 -8.17 -0.83 5.01
CA HIS A 38 -7.53 -0.04 6.05
C HIS A 38 -7.91 1.42 5.89
N HIS A 39 -8.55 1.96 6.92
CA HIS A 39 -8.91 3.37 6.98
C HIS A 39 -7.97 4.03 7.98
N GLU A 40 -7.07 4.87 7.46
CA GLU A 40 -6.09 5.60 8.25
C GLU A 40 -6.58 7.03 8.48
N ALA A 41 -6.31 7.55 9.68
CA ALA A 41 -6.46 8.97 9.99
C ALA A 41 -5.11 9.51 10.47
N THR A 42 -4.48 10.34 9.64
CA THR A 42 -3.21 11.00 9.95
C THR A 42 -3.38 12.50 10.04
N PHE A 43 -2.45 13.14 10.75
CA PHE A 43 -2.27 14.58 10.65
C PHE A 43 -1.13 14.85 9.68
N ASP A 44 -1.37 15.72 8.70
CA ASP A 44 -0.31 16.14 7.80
C ASP A 44 0.66 17.13 8.50
N PRO A 45 1.78 17.51 7.87
CA PRO A 45 2.73 18.46 8.46
C PRO A 45 2.12 19.85 8.77
N ALA A 46 0.98 20.19 8.17
CA ALA A 46 0.21 21.41 8.46
C ALA A 46 -0.81 21.21 9.61
N MET A 47 -0.78 20.05 10.28
CA MET A 47 -1.70 19.64 11.35
C MET A 47 -3.15 19.49 10.88
N GLU A 48 -3.38 19.29 9.58
CA GLU A 48 -4.69 18.99 9.04
C GLU A 48 -4.95 17.48 9.11
N MET A 49 -6.13 17.09 9.59
CA MET A 49 -6.53 15.69 9.63
C MET A 49 -6.81 15.21 8.20
N ARG A 50 -5.99 14.29 7.70
CA ARG A 50 -6.21 13.54 6.48
C ARG A 50 -6.77 12.18 6.83
N ARG A 51 -7.91 11.87 6.23
CA ARG A 51 -8.48 10.53 6.26
C ARG A 51 -8.30 9.96 4.88
N HIS A 52 -7.88 8.71 4.83
CA HIS A 52 -7.85 7.98 3.58
C HIS A 52 -8.16 6.52 3.84
N ILE A 53 -8.68 5.85 2.83
CA ILE A 53 -8.91 4.42 2.86
C ILE A 53 -8.10 3.76 1.77
N THR A 54 -7.37 2.72 2.15
CA THR A 54 -6.66 1.83 1.25
C THR A 54 -7.35 0.47 1.28
N VAL A 55 -7.76 0.01 0.11
CA VAL A 55 -8.36 -1.31 -0.10
C VAL A 55 -7.47 -2.08 -1.06
N MET A 56 -7.04 -3.28 -0.67
CA MET A 56 -6.26 -4.17 -1.52
C MET A 56 -6.99 -5.50 -1.67
N LEU A 57 -7.22 -5.93 -2.91
CA LEU A 57 -7.83 -7.23 -3.25
C LEU A 57 -6.82 -8.05 -4.04
N LEU A 58 -6.56 -9.26 -3.58
CA LEU A 58 -5.82 -10.26 -4.33
C LEU A 58 -6.82 -11.10 -5.14
N THR A 59 -6.61 -11.20 -6.45
CA THR A 59 -7.32 -12.14 -7.32
C THR A 59 -6.36 -13.25 -7.78
N ALA A 60 -6.89 -14.21 -8.54
CA ALA A 60 -6.09 -15.25 -9.17
C ALA A 60 -4.98 -14.71 -10.11
N THR A 61 -5.12 -13.48 -10.63
CA THR A 61 -4.25 -12.94 -11.69
C THR A 61 -3.53 -11.64 -11.33
N ARG A 62 -4.08 -10.84 -10.42
CA ARG A 62 -3.61 -9.49 -10.12
C ARG A 62 -3.90 -9.06 -8.68
N LEU A 63 -3.20 -8.02 -8.26
CA LEU A 63 -3.46 -7.26 -7.06
C LEU A 63 -4.19 -5.98 -7.48
N VAL A 64 -5.43 -5.82 -7.03
CA VAL A 64 -6.17 -4.56 -7.16
C VAL A 64 -5.91 -3.72 -5.93
N VAL A 65 -5.52 -2.47 -6.13
CA VAL A 65 -5.31 -1.48 -5.06
C VAL A 65 -6.26 -0.33 -5.32
N CYS A 66 -6.96 0.13 -4.30
CA CYS A 66 -7.81 1.30 -4.33
C CYS A 66 -7.41 2.20 -3.18
N HIS A 67 -7.14 3.46 -3.47
CA HIS A 67 -6.86 4.49 -2.50
C HIS A 67 -7.85 5.61 -2.66
N THR A 68 -8.50 6.04 -1.58
CA THR A 68 -9.42 7.19 -1.60
C THR A 68 -9.04 8.18 -0.52
N ASP A 69 -8.74 9.40 -0.96
CA ASP A 69 -8.46 10.55 -0.11
C ASP A 69 -9.62 11.54 -0.12
N GLU A 70 -9.83 12.24 0.99
CA GLU A 70 -10.63 13.46 1.04
C GLU A 70 -9.73 14.69 1.09
N HIS A 71 -10.06 15.66 0.25
CA HIS A 71 -9.39 16.95 0.16
C HIS A 71 -10.30 18.06 0.66
N PRO A 72 -9.75 19.04 1.40
CA PRO A 72 -10.51 20.21 1.82
C PRO A 72 -11.00 21.01 0.60
N PRO A 73 -11.98 21.90 0.80
CA PRO A 73 -12.41 22.83 -0.25
C PRO A 73 -11.23 23.64 -0.80
N THR A 74 -11.17 23.79 -2.12
CA THR A 74 -10.14 24.61 -2.78
C THR A 74 -10.43 26.11 -2.66
N GLU A 75 -11.69 26.49 -2.47
CA GLU A 75 -12.14 27.87 -2.30
C GLU A 75 -12.90 28.06 -0.97
N PRO A 76 -12.83 29.26 -0.35
CA PRO A 76 -13.57 29.55 0.88
C PRO A 76 -15.09 29.34 0.68
N GLY A 77 -15.67 28.46 1.49
CA GLY A 77 -17.10 28.13 1.43
C GLY A 77 -17.47 27.02 0.43
N GLY A 78 -16.48 26.40 -0.23
CA GLY A 78 -16.69 25.20 -1.04
C GLY A 78 -16.94 23.93 -0.21
N ALA A 79 -17.25 22.83 -0.89
CA ALA A 79 -17.34 21.50 -0.29
C ALA A 79 -16.01 20.74 -0.39
N SER A 80 -15.77 19.80 0.52
CA SER A 80 -14.69 18.83 0.34
C SER A 80 -14.96 17.96 -0.88
N HIS A 81 -13.90 17.38 -1.45
CA HIS A 81 -14.01 16.43 -2.55
C HIS A 81 -13.13 15.22 -2.28
N ALA A 82 -13.53 14.06 -2.79
CA ALA A 82 -12.73 12.85 -2.69
C ALA A 82 -12.02 12.56 -4.02
N SER A 83 -10.80 12.05 -3.95
CA SER A 83 -10.10 11.46 -5.10
C SER A 83 -9.92 9.97 -4.85
N THR A 84 -10.41 9.14 -5.77
CA THR A 84 -10.21 7.70 -5.74
C THR A 84 -9.30 7.27 -6.88
N THR A 85 -8.19 6.63 -6.55
CA THR A 85 -7.27 6.02 -7.52
C THR A 85 -7.35 4.51 -7.37
N THR A 86 -7.43 3.80 -8.49
CA THR A 86 -7.37 2.34 -8.49
C THR A 86 -6.31 1.84 -9.45
N ASP A 87 -5.52 0.88 -8.99
CA ASP A 87 -4.46 0.23 -9.75
C ASP A 87 -4.73 -1.27 -9.85
N SER A 88 -4.44 -1.84 -11.02
CA SER A 88 -4.56 -3.26 -11.29
C SER A 88 -3.19 -3.81 -11.65
N ILE A 89 -2.52 -4.40 -10.67
CA ILE A 89 -1.11 -4.82 -10.74
C ILE A 89 -1.05 -6.31 -11.03
N GLN A 90 -0.51 -6.70 -12.19
CA GLN A 90 -0.27 -8.12 -12.48
C GLN A 90 0.64 -8.75 -11.43
N LEU A 91 0.34 -9.97 -10.98
CA LEU A 91 1.16 -10.61 -9.92
C LEU A 91 2.63 -10.83 -10.34
N GLY A 92 2.92 -10.95 -11.64
CA GLY A 92 4.29 -11.03 -12.14
C GLY A 92 5.11 -9.73 -11.99
N ASN A 93 4.45 -8.61 -11.67
CA ASN A 93 5.11 -7.35 -11.37
C ASN A 93 5.44 -7.21 -9.88
N VAL A 94 4.96 -8.10 -9.00
CA VAL A 94 5.29 -8.08 -7.58
C VAL A 94 6.66 -8.73 -7.40
N GLN A 95 7.69 -7.90 -7.18
CA GLN A 95 9.07 -8.38 -7.01
C GLN A 95 9.31 -8.98 -5.63
N SER A 96 8.75 -8.36 -4.59
CA SER A 96 8.85 -8.89 -3.23
C SER A 96 7.72 -8.39 -2.35
N VAL A 97 7.38 -9.22 -1.37
CA VAL A 97 6.42 -8.92 -0.31
C VAL A 97 7.17 -9.05 1.01
N ALA A 98 7.34 -7.94 1.71
CA ALA A 98 7.98 -7.89 3.02
C ALA A 98 6.94 -7.58 4.09
N LEU A 99 7.02 -8.28 5.22
CA LEU A 99 6.16 -8.03 6.38
C LEU A 99 7.01 -7.88 7.64
N THR A 100 7.09 -6.66 8.14
CA THR A 100 7.74 -6.33 9.41
C THR A 100 6.74 -6.52 10.55
N ARG A 101 7.17 -7.13 11.66
CA ARG A 101 6.35 -7.39 12.84
C ARG A 101 6.98 -6.72 14.05
N VAL A 102 6.21 -5.95 14.80
CA VAL A 102 6.62 -5.38 16.08
C VAL A 102 6.07 -6.25 17.20
N VAL A 103 6.97 -6.73 18.08
CA VAL A 103 6.62 -7.55 19.23
C VAL A 103 7.10 -6.83 20.50
N PRO A 104 6.20 -6.43 21.40
CA PRO A 104 6.59 -5.86 22.68
C PRO A 104 7.20 -6.94 23.56
N ASN A 105 8.25 -6.62 24.31
CA ASN A 105 8.91 -7.52 25.27
C ASN A 105 9.28 -8.90 24.67
N PRO A 106 10.18 -8.96 23.67
CA PRO A 106 10.47 -10.20 22.92
C PRO A 106 10.98 -11.36 23.79
N ALA A 107 11.52 -11.09 24.98
CA ALA A 107 11.93 -12.12 25.95
C ALA A 107 10.75 -12.97 26.49
N GLN A 108 9.51 -12.48 26.38
CA GLN A 108 8.29 -13.18 26.79
C GLN A 108 7.47 -13.71 25.59
N TYR A 109 8.06 -13.69 24.38
CA TYR A 109 7.36 -14.10 23.17
C TYR A 109 6.86 -15.55 23.27
N THR A 110 5.60 -15.73 22.93
CA THR A 110 4.96 -17.04 22.80
C THR A 110 4.64 -17.29 21.32
N PRO A 111 5.06 -18.42 20.73
CA PRO A 111 4.73 -18.73 19.35
C PRO A 111 3.23 -18.60 19.06
N GLY A 112 2.91 -17.87 17.99
CA GLY A 112 1.52 -17.59 17.61
C GLY A 112 0.91 -16.35 18.25
N SER A 113 1.62 -15.62 19.13
CA SER A 113 1.14 -14.34 19.66
C SER A 113 0.98 -13.31 18.53
N THR A 114 -0.12 -12.57 18.54
CA THR A 114 -0.38 -11.47 17.61
C THR A 114 0.65 -10.35 17.79
N PRO A 115 1.31 -9.87 16.71
CA PRO A 115 2.18 -8.69 16.78
C PRO A 115 1.40 -7.43 17.16
N SER A 116 2.04 -6.50 17.87
CA SER A 116 1.39 -5.22 18.23
C SER A 116 1.24 -4.29 17.03
N GLU A 117 2.11 -4.45 16.03
CA GLU A 117 2.10 -3.68 14.79
C GLU A 117 2.69 -4.52 13.65
N LEU A 118 2.17 -4.26 12.46
CA LEU A 118 2.62 -4.81 11.20
C LEU A 118 2.88 -3.68 10.21
N VAL A 119 3.93 -3.85 9.41
CA VAL A 119 4.18 -3.03 8.21
C VAL A 119 4.37 -3.97 7.03
N LEU A 120 3.44 -3.92 6.08
CA LEU A 120 3.49 -4.63 4.80
C LEU A 120 4.14 -3.69 3.78
N SER A 121 5.11 -4.20 3.04
CA SER A 121 5.73 -3.50 1.91
C SER A 121 5.72 -4.41 0.69
N VAL A 122 5.14 -3.94 -0.40
CA VAL A 122 5.05 -4.65 -1.68
C VAL A 122 5.89 -3.88 -2.70
N ASN A 123 7.01 -4.46 -3.10
CA ASN A 123 7.89 -3.89 -4.12
C ASN A 123 7.41 -4.34 -5.51
N LEU A 124 7.32 -3.40 -6.43
CA LEU A 124 6.87 -3.65 -7.79
C LEU A 124 8.00 -3.42 -8.79
N SER A 125 7.98 -4.17 -9.89
CA SER A 125 8.94 -4.01 -11.00
C SER A 125 8.73 -2.72 -11.76
N VAL A 126 7.49 -2.23 -11.77
CA VAL A 126 7.10 -0.94 -12.33
C VAL A 126 6.17 -0.29 -11.31
N ASN A 127 6.68 0.73 -10.62
CA ASN A 127 5.85 1.59 -9.79
C ASN A 127 5.10 2.56 -10.71
N TRP A 128 3.81 2.32 -10.90
CA TRP A 128 2.93 3.31 -11.51
C TRP A 128 2.19 3.99 -10.37
N GLY A 129 2.50 5.26 -10.10
CA GLY A 129 1.87 6.03 -9.02
C GLY A 129 2.86 6.84 -8.17
N ALA A 130 4.08 6.35 -7.99
CA ALA A 130 5.24 7.14 -7.57
C ALA A 130 6.11 7.36 -8.82
N VAL A 131 6.38 8.61 -9.19
CA VAL A 131 7.38 8.90 -10.22
C VAL A 131 8.66 8.19 -9.79
N ALA A 132 9.16 7.24 -10.59
CA ALA A 132 10.50 6.72 -10.37
C ALA A 132 11.44 7.93 -10.44
N HIS A 133 12.00 8.31 -9.29
CA HIS A 133 12.96 9.41 -9.26
C HIS A 133 14.28 8.86 -9.78
N ILE A 134 14.67 9.36 -10.95
CA ILE A 134 15.93 9.06 -11.59
C ILE A 134 16.86 10.24 -11.29
N ASP A 135 17.79 10.05 -10.36
CA ASP A 135 18.86 10.99 -10.10
C ASP A 135 20.03 10.64 -11.00
N LEU A 136 20.42 11.56 -11.88
CA LEU A 136 21.55 11.40 -12.79
C LEU A 136 22.63 12.43 -12.47
N GLU A 137 23.88 11.97 -12.42
CA GLU A 137 25.06 12.82 -12.32
C GLU A 137 26.10 12.42 -13.38
N PRO A 138 26.93 13.35 -13.87
CA PRO A 138 28.02 13.02 -14.77
C PRO A 138 28.94 11.96 -14.13
N ALA A 139 29.16 10.86 -14.84
CA ALA A 139 30.09 9.85 -14.38
C ALA A 139 31.52 10.41 -14.41
N SER A 140 32.30 10.14 -13.37
CA SER A 140 33.73 10.46 -13.31
C SER A 140 34.56 9.21 -13.11
N CYS A 141 35.85 9.28 -13.46
CA CYS A 141 36.80 8.22 -13.17
C CYS A 141 37.88 8.72 -12.20
N ALA A 142 38.68 7.79 -11.65
CA ALA A 142 39.70 8.12 -10.66
C ALA A 142 40.91 8.89 -11.25
N ASP A 143 40.96 9.07 -12.56
CA ASP A 143 42.01 9.83 -13.25
C ASP A 143 41.58 11.29 -13.41
N GLU A 144 42.21 12.17 -12.64
CA GLU A 144 41.97 13.62 -12.66
C GLU A 144 42.36 14.29 -14.00
N SER A 145 43.11 13.60 -14.85
CA SER A 145 43.52 14.09 -16.18
C SER A 145 42.64 13.59 -17.32
N CYS A 146 41.60 12.82 -17.02
CA CYS A 146 40.73 12.23 -18.03
C CYS A 146 39.65 13.22 -18.51
N GLU A 147 39.74 13.62 -19.79
CA GLU A 147 38.79 14.51 -20.47
C GLU A 147 37.71 13.75 -21.28
N LEU A 148 37.59 12.44 -21.05
CA LEU A 148 36.63 11.60 -21.78
C LEU A 148 35.22 11.75 -21.19
N ASP A 149 34.21 11.78 -22.06
CA ASP A 149 32.81 11.70 -21.64
C ASP A 149 32.50 10.27 -21.19
N HIS A 150 32.26 10.11 -19.89
CA HIS A 150 31.90 8.82 -19.27
C HIS A 150 30.39 8.60 -19.16
N GLY A 151 29.58 9.50 -19.73
CA GLY A 151 28.13 9.47 -19.65
C GLY A 151 27.63 9.86 -18.26
N TYR A 152 26.48 9.29 -17.88
CA TYR A 152 25.83 9.54 -16.61
C TYR A 152 25.76 8.25 -15.78
N THR A 153 26.00 8.39 -14.49
CA THR A 153 25.61 7.39 -13.49
C THR A 153 24.36 7.89 -12.78
N GLY A 154 23.60 6.98 -12.19
CA GLY A 154 22.42 7.39 -11.46
C GLY A 154 21.81 6.32 -10.59
N ALA A 155 20.87 6.76 -9.76
CA ALA A 155 20.07 5.90 -8.90
C ALA A 155 18.60 5.99 -9.34
N VAL A 156 17.94 4.84 -9.38
CA VAL A 156 16.48 4.77 -9.50
C VAL A 156 15.93 4.46 -8.12
N THR A 157 15.13 5.37 -7.59
CA THR A 157 14.40 5.13 -6.34
C THR A 157 12.94 4.84 -6.66
N ALA A 158 12.42 3.78 -6.03
CA ALA A 158 11.05 3.35 -6.17
C ALA A 158 10.50 3.09 -4.76
N GLU A 159 9.45 3.81 -4.37
CA GLU A 159 8.80 3.61 -3.07
C GLU A 159 7.87 2.39 -3.14
N PRO A 160 8.01 1.40 -2.25
CA PRO A 160 7.09 0.28 -2.24
C PRO A 160 5.67 0.73 -1.88
N LEU A 161 4.67 -0.02 -2.32
CA LEU A 161 3.34 0.10 -1.74
C LEU A 161 3.43 -0.35 -0.27
N THR A 162 3.10 0.54 0.67
CA THR A 162 3.18 0.25 2.09
C THR A 162 1.81 0.31 2.75
N LEU A 163 1.60 -0.58 3.73
CA LEU A 163 0.42 -0.56 4.59
C LEU A 163 0.86 -0.85 6.02
N ARG A 164 0.41 -0.04 6.97
CA ARG A 164 0.71 -0.19 8.39
C ARG A 164 -0.57 -0.42 9.17
N VAL A 165 -0.55 -1.38 10.09
CA VAL A 165 -1.68 -1.64 10.99
C VAL A 165 -1.12 -1.92 12.37
N SER A 166 -1.76 -1.39 13.41
CA SER A 166 -1.42 -1.65 14.81
C SER A 166 -2.64 -2.11 15.59
N GLU A 167 -2.43 -2.99 16.56
CA GLU A 167 -3.51 -3.43 17.44
C GLU A 167 -4.09 -2.26 18.25
N ALA A 168 -3.23 -1.31 18.65
CA ALA A 168 -3.63 -0.17 19.47
C ALA A 168 -4.52 0.84 18.73
N ALA A 169 -4.27 1.07 17.44
CA ALA A 169 -5.05 2.02 16.64
C ALA A 169 -6.22 1.36 15.90
N ASP A 170 -5.99 0.16 15.34
CA ASP A 170 -6.88 -0.48 14.37
C ASP A 170 -7.56 -1.74 14.93
N GLY A 171 -7.11 -2.22 16.07
CA GLY A 171 -7.64 -3.41 16.73
C GLY A 171 -7.01 -4.72 16.23
N ALA A 172 -7.23 -5.77 17.02
CA ALA A 172 -6.66 -7.09 16.76
C ALA A 172 -7.17 -7.75 15.46
N GLU A 173 -8.41 -7.43 15.04
CA GLU A 173 -8.99 -7.96 13.80
C GLU A 173 -8.26 -7.40 12.57
N ALA A 174 -7.93 -6.11 12.55
CA ALA A 174 -7.18 -5.50 11.45
C ALA A 174 -5.78 -6.13 11.31
N VAL A 175 -5.08 -6.35 12.43
CA VAL A 175 -3.78 -7.04 12.45
C VAL A 175 -3.90 -8.46 11.89
N ALA A 176 -4.94 -9.19 12.29
CA ALA A 176 -5.18 -10.54 11.81
C ALA A 176 -5.53 -10.59 10.32
N SER A 177 -6.34 -9.66 9.82
CA SER A 177 -6.66 -9.49 8.41
C SER A 177 -5.41 -9.19 7.58
N MET A 178 -4.52 -8.32 8.07
CA MET A 178 -3.26 -8.01 7.40
C MET A 178 -2.29 -9.19 7.38
N LEU A 179 -2.21 -10.00 8.45
CA LEU A 179 -1.45 -11.27 8.45
C LEU A 179 -1.99 -12.24 7.39
N HIS A 180 -3.31 -12.38 7.31
CA HIS A 180 -3.95 -13.26 6.34
C HIS A 180 -3.70 -12.81 4.90
N PHE A 181 -3.91 -11.52 4.63
CA PHE A 181 -3.70 -10.93 3.31
C PHE A 181 -2.23 -11.03 2.87
N SER A 182 -1.29 -10.69 3.75
CA SER A 182 0.14 -10.76 3.44
C SER A 182 0.63 -12.19 3.19
N ASP A 183 0.10 -13.19 3.90
CA ASP A 183 0.38 -14.60 3.61
C ASP A 183 -0.14 -15.01 2.23
N ALA A 184 -1.40 -14.67 1.91
CA ALA A 184 -2.02 -14.98 0.63
C ALA A 184 -1.24 -14.34 -0.53
N LEU A 185 -0.92 -13.05 -0.43
CA LEU A 185 -0.13 -12.32 -1.43
C LEU A 185 1.28 -12.91 -1.57
N SER A 186 1.94 -13.24 -0.47
CA SER A 186 3.26 -13.87 -0.49
C SER A 186 3.23 -15.24 -1.17
N ARG A 187 2.17 -16.04 -0.99
CA ARG A 187 2.01 -17.33 -1.68
C ARG A 187 1.75 -17.15 -3.17
N ALA A 188 0.92 -16.19 -3.54
CA ALA A 188 0.60 -15.89 -4.94
C ALA A 188 1.83 -15.37 -5.71
N ALA A 189 2.67 -14.55 -5.07
CA ALA A 189 3.88 -13.98 -5.67
C ALA A 189 5.05 -14.99 -5.82
N ARG A 190 5.07 -16.11 -5.08
CA ARG A 190 6.15 -17.12 -5.13
C ARG A 190 6.23 -17.92 -6.43
N GLY A 191 5.15 -17.94 -7.21
CA GLY A 191 4.97 -18.89 -8.32
C GLY A 191 5.27 -18.34 -9.71
N ARG A 192 5.95 -17.19 -9.84
CA ARG A 192 6.17 -16.52 -11.13
C ARG A 192 7.60 -15.99 -11.26
#